data_AF-A0A9D7NZB0-F1
#
_entry.id   AF-A0A9D7NZB0-F1
#
_cell.length_a   1.000
_cell.length_b   1.000
_cell.length_c   1.000
_cell.angle_alpha   90.00
_cell.angle_beta   90.00
_cell.angle_gamma   90.00
#
_symmetry.space_group_name_H-M   'P 1'
#
loop_
_entity.id
_entity.type
_entity.pdbx_description
1 polymer ?
#
loop_
_entity_poly.entity_id
_entity_poly.type
_entity_poly.pdbx_seq_one_letter_code
_entity_poly.pdbx_strand_id
1 'polypeptide(L)'
;MRTEYPAKVLLAWGEAIAGHTGLRDWLSKNGYPELGIFTFALRNKPDARAWLMKNGHPHLMAVITGIEGDKNALHWLDEHGFQVLKQVALTGDGDEAAFQWLVGHGHKELAVIGYKMYLVKSELEDDNKDPHKYGQR
;
A
#
# COMPACT_ATOMS: atom_id res chain seq x y z
N MET A 1 0.42 19.09 1.79
CA MET A 1 0.16 18.11 0.72
C MET A 1 -1.11 17.36 1.11
N ARG A 2 -2.11 17.25 0.23
CA ARG A 2 -3.43 16.70 0.58
C ARG A 2 -3.36 15.17 0.56
N THR A 3 -3.11 14.55 1.70
CA THR A 3 -3.09 13.09 1.90
C THR A 3 -4.49 12.52 2.20
N GLU A 4 -5.52 13.38 2.15
CA GLU A 4 -6.89 13.03 2.48
C GLU A 4 -7.67 12.71 1.21
N TYR A 5 -7.88 11.43 0.97
CA TYR A 5 -8.81 10.95 -0.05
C TYR A 5 -10.23 10.85 0.52
N PRO A 6 -11.27 11.06 -0.30
CA PRO A 6 -12.65 10.81 0.12
C PRO A 6 -12.85 9.35 0.56
N ALA A 7 -13.73 9.10 1.54
CA ALA A 7 -13.99 7.75 2.05
C ALA A 7 -14.35 6.73 0.94
N LYS A 8 -15.13 7.15 -0.06
CA LYS A 8 -15.46 6.30 -1.23
C LYS A 8 -14.23 5.90 -2.04
N VAL A 9 -13.25 6.79 -2.17
CA VAL A 9 -12.00 6.55 -2.89
C VAL A 9 -11.11 5.60 -2.09
N LEU A 10 -11.02 5.80 -0.77
CA LEU A 10 -10.30 4.87 0.13
C LEU A 10 -10.92 3.46 0.09
N LEU A 11 -12.25 3.36 0.11
CA LEU A 11 -12.93 2.07 -0.04
C LEU A 11 -12.59 1.40 -1.38
N ALA A 12 -12.71 2.15 -2.49
CA ALA A 12 -12.36 1.63 -3.81
C ALA A 12 -10.89 1.19 -3.90
N TRP A 13 -9.99 1.92 -3.24
CA TRP A 13 -8.58 1.57 -3.18
C TRP A 13 -8.33 0.30 -2.36
N GLY A 14 -8.98 0.15 -1.21
CA GLY A 14 -8.94 -1.08 -0.43
C GLY A 14 -9.41 -2.30 -1.24
N GLU A 15 -10.51 -2.18 -1.98
CA GLU A 15 -10.98 -3.26 -2.87
C GLU A 15 -10.02 -3.52 -4.05
N ALA A 16 -9.43 -2.47 -4.62
CA ALA A 16 -8.44 -2.60 -5.68
C ALA A 16 -7.17 -3.32 -5.19
N ILE A 17 -6.71 -3.03 -3.96
CA ILE A 17 -5.60 -3.74 -3.30
C ILE A 17 -5.94 -5.23 -3.16
N ALA A 18 -7.16 -5.56 -2.73
CA ALA A 18 -7.66 -6.93 -2.62
C ALA A 18 -7.87 -7.65 -3.97
N GLY A 19 -7.58 -7.00 -5.10
CA GLY A 19 -7.60 -7.62 -6.43
C GLY A 19 -8.78 -7.22 -7.32
N HIS A 20 -9.65 -6.31 -6.89
CA HIS A 20 -10.79 -5.87 -7.70
C HIS A 20 -10.35 -4.96 -8.88
N THR A 21 -10.13 -5.57 -10.05
CA THR A 21 -9.65 -4.87 -11.26
C THR A 21 -10.57 -3.76 -11.74
N GLY A 22 -11.90 -3.94 -11.65
CA GLY A 22 -12.86 -2.89 -12.03
C GLY A 22 -12.72 -1.59 -11.22
N LEU A 23 -12.50 -1.69 -9.91
CA LEU A 23 -12.30 -0.52 -9.04
C LEU A 23 -10.90 0.08 -9.21
N ARG A 24 -9.88 -0.75 -9.46
CA ARG A 24 -8.55 -0.28 -9.86
C ARG A 24 -8.62 0.57 -11.13
N ASP A 25 -9.31 0.08 -12.15
CA ASP A 25 -9.44 0.79 -13.43
C ASP A 25 -10.33 2.05 -13.28
N TRP A 26 -11.33 1.99 -12.39
CA TRP A 26 -12.13 3.15 -12.01
C TRP A 26 -11.27 4.24 -11.36
N LEU A 27 -10.38 3.91 -10.41
CA LEU A 27 -9.47 4.88 -9.78
C LEU A 27 -8.62 5.61 -10.83
N SER A 28 -8.04 4.86 -11.77
CA SER A 28 -7.23 5.43 -12.86
C SER A 28 -8.01 6.38 -13.77
N LYS A 29 -9.30 6.10 -14.02
CA LYS A 29 -10.17 6.93 -14.87
C LYS A 29 -10.77 8.13 -14.14
N ASN A 30 -10.83 8.11 -12.81
CA ASN A 30 -11.54 9.10 -11.99
C ASN A 30 -10.59 10.04 -11.23
N GLY A 31 -9.37 10.22 -11.72
CA GLY A 31 -8.42 11.19 -11.16
C GLY A 31 -7.58 10.69 -9.98
N TYR A 32 -7.53 9.37 -9.77
CA TYR A 32 -6.68 8.73 -8.76
C TYR A 32 -5.76 7.64 -9.38
N PRO A 33 -5.04 7.93 -10.49
CA PRO A 33 -4.19 6.94 -11.15
C PRO A 33 -3.10 6.39 -10.24
N GLU A 34 -2.56 7.19 -9.34
CA GLU A 34 -1.57 6.78 -8.35
C GLU A 34 -2.06 5.65 -7.46
N LEU A 35 -3.35 5.65 -7.07
CA LEU A 35 -3.94 4.58 -6.25
C LEU A 35 -4.14 3.29 -7.04
N GLY A 36 -4.49 3.41 -8.34
CA GLY A 36 -4.53 2.27 -9.25
C GLY A 36 -3.13 1.68 -9.47
N ILE A 37 -2.14 2.52 -9.78
CA ILE A 37 -0.74 2.14 -9.99
C ILE A 37 -0.12 1.54 -8.72
N PHE A 38 -0.46 2.06 -7.54
CA PHE A 38 -0.04 1.52 -6.25
C PHE A 38 -0.29 0.01 -6.15
N THR A 39 -1.45 -0.47 -6.60
CA THR A 39 -1.81 -1.90 -6.52
C THR A 39 -0.85 -2.81 -7.29
N PHE A 40 -0.26 -2.30 -8.38
CA PHE A 40 0.77 -2.99 -9.16
C PHE A 40 2.16 -2.84 -8.52
N ALA A 41 2.48 -1.65 -8.01
CA ALA A 41 3.75 -1.38 -7.35
C ALA A 41 3.93 -2.22 -6.07
N LEU A 42 2.84 -2.41 -5.31
CA LEU A 42 2.77 -3.30 -4.15
C LEU A 42 3.08 -4.76 -4.54
N ARG A 43 2.68 -5.18 -5.74
CA ARG A 43 2.97 -6.52 -6.31
C ARG A 43 4.29 -6.55 -7.10
N ASN A 44 5.27 -5.78 -6.67
CA ASN A 44 6.63 -5.76 -7.22
C ASN A 44 6.73 -5.46 -8.73
N LYS A 45 5.76 -4.76 -9.34
CA LYS A 45 5.87 -4.36 -10.75
C LYS A 45 6.84 -3.17 -10.90
N PRO A 46 8.02 -3.34 -11.56
CA PRO A 46 9.05 -2.29 -11.60
C PRO A 46 8.57 -1.02 -12.28
N ASP A 47 7.82 -1.13 -13.37
CA ASP A 47 7.29 0.02 -14.11
C ASP A 47 6.32 0.84 -13.27
N ALA A 48 5.51 0.19 -12.43
CA ALA A 48 4.59 0.86 -11.52
C ALA A 48 5.34 1.63 -10.42
N ARG A 49 6.41 1.02 -9.86
CA ARG A 49 7.28 1.69 -8.87
C ARG A 49 7.99 2.90 -9.47
N ALA A 50 8.55 2.73 -10.66
CA ALA A 50 9.19 3.82 -11.39
C ALA A 50 8.19 4.93 -11.72
N TRP A 51 6.95 4.58 -12.09
CA TRP A 51 5.90 5.55 -12.36
C TRP A 51 5.56 6.39 -11.13
N LEU A 52 5.37 5.77 -9.95
CA LEU A 52 5.07 6.51 -8.72
C LEU A 52 6.17 7.53 -8.39
N MET A 53 7.44 7.13 -8.51
CA MET A 53 8.57 8.04 -8.26
C MET A 53 8.60 9.18 -9.29
N LYS A 54 8.45 8.88 -10.58
CA LYS A 54 8.52 9.88 -11.66
C LYS A 54 7.36 10.87 -11.65
N ASN A 55 6.20 10.49 -11.12
CA ASN A 55 4.99 11.31 -11.11
C ASN A 55 4.75 12.02 -9.77
N GLY A 56 5.74 12.06 -8.88
CA GLY A 56 5.63 12.84 -7.63
C GLY A 56 4.83 12.15 -6.52
N HIS A 57 4.80 10.82 -6.51
CA HIS A 57 4.20 10.02 -5.44
C HIS A 57 5.24 9.25 -4.58
N PRO A 58 6.32 9.89 -4.09
CA PRO A 58 7.34 9.20 -3.30
C PRO A 58 6.80 8.73 -1.94
N HIS A 59 5.81 9.41 -1.36
CA HIS A 59 5.14 8.99 -0.13
C HIS A 59 4.44 7.64 -0.27
N LEU A 60 3.79 7.37 -1.42
CA LEU A 60 3.19 6.07 -1.72
C LEU A 60 4.25 4.98 -1.88
N MET A 61 5.38 5.30 -2.51
CA MET A 61 6.51 4.37 -2.58
C MET A 61 7.11 4.10 -1.20
N ALA A 62 7.27 5.12 -0.36
CA ALA A 62 7.76 4.96 1.00
C ALA A 62 6.82 4.08 1.85
N VAL A 63 5.51 4.12 1.62
CA VAL A 63 4.58 3.15 2.22
C VAL A 63 4.90 1.73 1.76
N ILE A 64 5.05 1.49 0.45
CA ILE A 64 5.37 0.16 -0.08
C ILE A 64 6.71 -0.34 0.48
N THR A 65 7.75 0.48 0.46
CA THR A 65 9.08 0.10 0.94
C THR A 65 9.10 -0.07 2.47
N GLY A 66 8.32 0.72 3.20
CA GLY A 66 8.11 0.54 4.64
C GLY A 66 7.43 -0.79 4.97
N ILE A 67 6.43 -1.19 4.17
CA ILE A 67 5.78 -2.51 4.25
C ILE A 67 6.78 -3.64 3.99
N GLU A 68 7.77 -3.41 3.13
CA GLU A 68 8.87 -4.36 2.88
C GLU A 68 9.92 -4.40 4.00
N GLY A 69 9.76 -3.60 5.07
CA GLY A 69 10.64 -3.58 6.25
C GLY A 69 11.76 -2.52 6.18
N ASP A 70 11.74 -1.59 5.22
CA ASP A 70 12.75 -0.55 5.13
C ASP A 70 12.54 0.56 6.19
N LYS A 71 13.39 0.55 7.21
CA LYS A 71 13.39 1.54 8.29
C LYS A 71 13.68 2.96 7.80
N ASN A 72 14.47 3.13 6.73
CA ASN A 72 14.73 4.45 6.18
C ASN A 72 13.48 5.02 5.50
N ALA A 73 12.66 4.18 4.86
CA ALA A 73 11.38 4.61 4.30
C ALA A 73 10.41 5.07 5.40
N LEU A 74 10.34 4.32 6.50
CA LEU A 74 9.53 4.72 7.67
C LEU A 74 10.03 6.02 8.31
N HIS A 75 11.35 6.21 8.40
CA HIS A 75 11.95 7.44 8.89
C HIS A 75 11.65 8.62 7.95
N TRP A 76 11.80 8.42 6.64
CA TRP A 76 11.49 9.44 5.64
C TRP A 76 10.02 9.89 5.74
N LEU A 77 9.08 8.96 5.93
CA LEU A 77 7.67 9.30 6.15
C LEU A 77 7.49 10.18 7.40
N ASP A 78 8.19 9.88 8.48
CA ASP A 78 8.15 10.63 9.73
C ASP A 78 8.68 12.06 9.56
N GLU A 79 9.87 12.21 8.98
CA GLU A 79 10.53 13.51 8.77
C GLU A 79 9.73 14.44 7.85
N HIS A 80 8.96 13.86 6.91
CA HIS A 80 8.14 14.62 5.97
C HIS A 80 6.70 14.84 6.47
N GLY A 81 6.40 14.51 7.73
CA GLY A 81 5.10 14.74 8.37
C GLY A 81 4.01 13.75 7.95
N PHE A 82 4.37 12.61 7.37
CA PHE A 82 3.45 11.56 6.94
C PHE A 82 3.22 10.51 8.04
N GLN A 83 3.00 10.95 9.28
CA GLN A 83 2.83 10.07 10.44
C GLN A 83 1.71 9.03 10.23
N VAL A 84 0.58 9.43 9.64
CA VAL A 84 -0.52 8.50 9.34
C VAL A 84 -0.10 7.44 8.32
N LEU A 85 0.63 7.82 7.27
CA LEU A 85 1.11 6.85 6.27
C LEU A 85 2.20 5.93 6.82
N LYS A 86 3.03 6.41 7.75
CA LYS A 86 3.97 5.55 8.50
C LYS A 86 3.22 4.46 9.25
N GLN A 87 2.10 4.79 9.89
CA GLN A 87 1.26 3.81 10.58
C GLN A 87 0.59 2.84 9.60
N VAL A 88 0.14 3.31 8.42
CA VAL A 88 -0.35 2.41 7.36
C VAL A 88 0.74 1.43 6.91
N ALA A 89 1.97 1.90 6.74
CA ALA A 89 3.09 1.06 6.34
C ALA A 89 3.41 -0.01 7.40
N LEU A 90 3.44 0.39 8.68
CA LEU A 90 3.62 -0.53 9.82
C LEU A 90 2.49 -1.56 9.89
N THR A 91 1.24 -1.15 9.73
CA THR A 91 0.11 -2.10 9.66
C THR A 91 0.26 -3.07 8.49
N GLY A 92 0.71 -2.60 7.33
CA GLY A 92 0.97 -3.45 6.17
C GLY A 92 2.19 -4.38 6.36
N ASP A 93 3.08 -4.08 7.31
CA ASP A 93 4.14 -4.97 7.78
C ASP A 93 3.69 -5.92 8.92
N GLY A 94 2.41 -5.85 9.32
CA GLY A 94 1.83 -6.71 10.35
C GLY A 94 1.88 -6.17 11.78
N ASP A 95 2.16 -4.87 11.97
CA ASP A 95 2.13 -4.23 13.29
C ASP A 95 0.69 -3.97 13.75
N GLU A 96 0.23 -4.79 14.70
CA GLU A 96 -1.09 -4.66 15.32
C GLU A 96 -1.24 -3.38 16.14
N ALA A 97 -0.18 -2.89 16.79
CA ALA A 97 -0.26 -1.65 17.55
C ALA A 97 -0.48 -0.44 16.63
N ALA A 98 0.13 -0.45 15.44
CA ALA A 98 -0.11 0.55 14.41
C ALA A 98 -1.56 0.50 13.88
N PHE A 99 -2.12 -0.70 13.72
CA PHE A 99 -3.53 -0.87 13.36
C PHE A 99 -4.45 -0.23 14.40
N GLN A 100 -4.25 -0.56 15.68
CA GLN A 100 -5.04 0.00 16.77
C GLN A 100 -4.85 1.52 16.90
N TRP A 101 -3.65 2.02 16.63
CA TRP A 101 -3.37 3.45 16.60
C TRP A 101 -4.22 4.15 15.53
N LEU A 102 -4.27 3.62 14.29
CA LEU A 102 -5.08 4.18 13.21
C LEU A 102 -6.57 4.18 13.57
N VAL A 103 -7.08 3.08 14.12
CA VAL A 103 -8.48 2.98 14.56
C VAL A 103 -8.80 4.00 15.65
N GLY A 104 -7.93 4.12 16.66
CA GLY A 104 -8.10 5.05 17.79
C GLY A 104 -8.03 6.52 17.41
N HIS A 105 -7.34 6.87 16.32
CA HIS A 105 -7.19 8.24 15.82
C HIS A 105 -8.18 8.59 14.68
N GLY A 106 -9.17 7.72 14.42
CA GLY A 106 -10.22 8.00 13.43
C GLY A 106 -9.84 7.68 11.97
N HIS A 107 -8.78 6.91 11.74
CA HIS A 107 -8.30 6.50 10.43
C HIS A 107 -8.67 5.05 10.09
N LYS A 108 -9.93 4.66 10.38
CA LYS A 108 -10.40 3.26 10.25
C LYS A 108 -10.24 2.70 8.84
N GLU A 109 -10.57 3.50 7.83
CA GLU A 109 -10.44 3.11 6.42
C GLU A 109 -8.98 2.82 6.08
N LEU A 110 -8.05 3.64 6.58
CA LEU A 110 -6.61 3.44 6.37
C LEU A 110 -6.07 2.23 7.14
N ALA A 111 -6.61 1.94 8.32
CA ALA A 111 -6.29 0.72 9.06
C ALA A 111 -6.68 -0.54 8.26
N VAL A 112 -7.90 -0.56 7.71
CA VAL A 112 -8.38 -1.66 6.85
C VAL A 112 -7.53 -1.78 5.58
N ILE A 113 -7.18 -0.64 4.96
CA ILE A 113 -6.29 -0.63 3.78
C ILE A 113 -4.92 -1.23 4.13
N GLY A 114 -4.29 -0.80 5.23
CA GLY A 114 -3.01 -1.35 5.69
C GLY A 114 -3.09 -2.86 5.92
N TYR A 115 -4.16 -3.33 6.57
CA TYR A 115 -4.37 -4.76 6.78
C TYR A 115 -4.51 -5.53 5.45
N LYS A 116 -5.22 -4.97 4.45
CA LYS A 116 -5.27 -5.58 3.12
C LYS A 116 -3.92 -5.60 2.42
N MET A 117 -3.06 -4.61 2.63
CA MET A 117 -1.68 -4.64 2.11
C MET A 117 -0.86 -5.75 2.77
N TYR A 118 -1.01 -5.95 4.09
CA TYR A 118 -0.40 -7.07 4.80
C TYR A 118 -0.81 -8.41 4.19
N LEU A 119 -2.10 -8.63 3.94
CA LEU A 119 -2.58 -9.86 3.29
C LEU A 119 -1.92 -10.09 1.92
N VAL A 120 -1.80 -9.05 1.09
CA VAL A 120 -1.12 -9.15 -0.21
C VAL A 120 0.36 -9.46 -0.04
N LYS A 121 1.06 -8.82 0.91
CA LYS A 121 2.46 -9.10 1.21
C LYS A 121 2.64 -10.56 1.63
N SER A 122 1.82 -11.05 2.57
CA SER A 122 1.87 -12.43 3.05
C SER A 122 1.64 -13.44 1.92
N GLU A 123 0.65 -13.20 1.06
CA GLU A 123 0.41 -14.04 -0.13
C GLU A 123 1.64 -14.10 -1.05
N LEU A 124 2.27 -12.97 -1.33
CA LEU A 124 3.49 -12.92 -2.16
C LEU A 124 4.68 -13.64 -1.51
N GLU A 125 4.82 -13.52 -0.19
CA GLU A 125 5.87 -14.23 0.55
C GLU A 125 5.66 -15.74 0.57
N ASP A 126 4.42 -16.18 0.75
CA ASP A 126 4.06 -17.60 0.76
C ASP A 126 4.26 -18.21 -0.64
N ASP A 127 3.85 -17.50 -1.69
CA ASP A 127 4.09 -17.87 -3.08
C ASP A 127 5.59 -18.00 -3.41
N ASN A 128 6.44 -17.17 -2.81
CA ASN A 128 7.89 -17.23 -2.98
C ASN A 128 8.54 -18.39 -2.20
N LYS A 129 7.93 -18.82 -1.08
CA LYS A 129 8.41 -19.91 -0.22
C LYS A 129 8.01 -21.30 -0.74
N ASP A 130 7.02 -21.40 -1.63
CA ASP A 130 6.59 -22.67 -2.22
C ASP A 130 7.63 -23.22 -3.24
N PRO A 131 8.37 -24.29 -2.90
CA PRO A 131 9.37 -24.88 -3.80
C PRO A 131 8.72 -25.59 -5.01
N HIS A 132 7.43 -25.92 -4.95
CA HIS A 132 6.73 -26.71 -5.97
C HIS A 132 6.36 -25.88 -7.22
N LYS A 133 6.45 -24.55 -7.17
CA LYS A 133 6.31 -23.68 -8.36
C LYS A 133 7.60 -23.56 -9.18
N TYR A 134 8.75 -24.03 -8.68
CA TYR A 134 10.04 -23.99 -9.39
C TYR A 134 10.33 -25.23 -10.25
N GLY A 135 9.40 -26.18 -10.34
CA GLY A 135 9.59 -27.49 -10.96
C GLY A 135 8.84 -27.76 -12.27
N GLN A 136 8.43 -26.74 -13.03
CA GLN A 136 7.91 -26.93 -14.40
C GLN A 136 8.45 -25.85 -15.35
N ARG A 137 9.70 -26.03 -15.79
CA ARG A 137 10.21 -25.49 -17.05
C ARG A 137 10.95 -26.60 -17.79
#